data_AF-A0AAV1Z793-F1
#
_entry.id   AF-A0AAV1Z793-F1
#
_cell.length_a   1.000
_cell.length_b   1.000
_cell.length_c   1.000
_cell.angle_alpha   90.00
_cell.angle_beta   90.00
_cell.angle_gamma   90.00
#
_symmetry.space_group_name_H-M   'P 1'
#
loop_
_entity.id
_entity.type
_entity.pdbx_description
1 polymer ?
#
loop_
_entity_poly.entity_id
_entity_poly.type
_entity_poly.pdbx_seq_one_letter_code
_entity_poly.pdbx_strand_id
1 'polypeptide(L)'
;MSVCLQPCFSGASMKCNPDLYYNWAMGKMKPRKIKDILSSLQKELAASSANETFTDKKGQKVVLERSKFSALQEGLNVNKILRGKVICHVYCTDSPSFTFCMIDEEETCFCVNVYNMVQGKGVIIGDSVAIYQPFLQHFNFTFHDKTFIFSSIRVNSPLQLEVNKKKLGQEVIAAPRLSVTLKSD
;
A
#
# COMPACT_ATOMS: atom_id res chain seq x y z
N MET A 1 29.32 -2.14 12.96
CA MET A 1 28.42 -2.69 11.93
C MET A 1 27.52 -1.56 11.44
N SER A 2 27.98 -0.80 10.44
CA SER A 2 27.15 0.21 9.78
C SER A 2 26.44 -0.48 8.62
N VAL A 3 25.12 -0.58 8.68
CA VAL A 3 24.32 -1.00 7.54
C VAL A 3 24.23 0.21 6.63
N CYS A 4 25.01 0.18 5.54
CA CYS A 4 24.88 1.11 4.43
C CYS A 4 23.46 1.04 3.87
N LEU A 5 22.63 2.03 4.19
CA LEU A 5 21.55 2.45 3.30
C LEU A 5 22.20 3.25 2.16
N GLN A 6 22.86 2.54 1.24
CA GLN A 6 23.12 3.10 -0.08
C GLN A 6 21.76 3.19 -0.78
N PRO A 7 21.28 4.39 -1.13
CA PRO A 7 20.15 4.48 -2.01
C PRO A 7 20.65 4.02 -3.39
N CYS A 8 20.08 2.93 -3.91
CA CYS A 8 20.31 2.47 -5.26
C CYS A 8 19.83 3.56 -6.24
N PHE A 9 20.74 4.46 -6.59
CA PHE A 9 20.60 5.42 -7.68
C PHE A 9 21.77 5.22 -8.63
N SER A 10 21.85 4.05 -9.27
CA SER A 10 22.77 3.85 -10.39
C SER A 10 22.00 3.59 -11.68
N GLY A 11 22.09 4.56 -12.60
CA GLY A 11 22.29 4.26 -14.02
C GLY A 11 21.10 4.05 -14.94
N ALA A 12 19.85 3.99 -14.47
CA ALA A 12 18.69 3.86 -15.37
C ALA A 12 17.51 4.73 -14.94
N SER A 13 17.54 6.00 -15.38
CA SER A 13 16.38 6.89 -15.61
C SER A 13 15.10 6.57 -14.81
N MET A 14 15.10 6.83 -13.50
CA MET A 14 13.85 7.20 -12.81
C MET A 14 13.40 8.54 -13.39
N LYS A 15 12.50 8.51 -14.38
CA LYS A 15 11.69 9.68 -14.73
C LYS A 15 10.61 9.87 -13.66
N CYS A 16 11.04 10.07 -12.42
CA CYS A 16 10.20 10.73 -11.43
C CYS A 16 10.28 12.21 -11.74
N ASN A 17 9.40 12.69 -12.63
CA ASN A 17 9.24 14.11 -12.90
C ASN A 17 8.62 14.76 -11.63
N PRO A 18 9.36 15.60 -10.89
CA PRO A 18 8.91 16.07 -9.58
C PRO A 18 7.93 17.23 -9.64
N ASP A 19 7.56 17.70 -10.83
CA ASP A 19 6.70 18.88 -11.01
C ASP A 19 5.19 18.55 -10.97
N LEU A 20 4.78 17.40 -10.41
CA LEU A 20 3.39 16.90 -10.45
C LEU A 20 2.85 16.60 -9.03
N TYR A 21 2.68 17.68 -8.27
CA TYR A 21 1.95 17.76 -7.00
C TYR A 21 0.56 17.11 -7.10
N TYR A 22 0.29 16.09 -6.27
CA TYR A 22 -0.99 15.45 -5.87
C TYR A 22 -2.03 15.04 -6.96
N ASN A 23 -1.88 15.52 -8.20
CA ASN A 23 -2.65 15.23 -9.40
C ASN A 23 -1.83 14.39 -10.40
N TRP A 24 -0.90 13.56 -9.89
CA TRP A 24 -0.45 12.42 -10.68
C TRP A 24 -1.72 11.65 -11.04
N ALA A 25 -2.05 11.58 -12.33
CA ALA A 25 -3.40 11.36 -12.82
C ALA A 25 -3.96 9.95 -12.56
N MET A 26 -4.07 9.50 -11.30
CA MET A 26 -4.55 8.17 -10.91
C MET A 26 -3.96 7.07 -11.82
N GLY A 27 -2.64 7.05 -12.02
CA GLY A 27 -2.02 6.13 -12.98
C GLY A 27 -2.07 6.56 -14.45
N LYS A 28 -2.29 7.85 -14.73
CA LYS A 28 -2.68 8.37 -16.06
C LYS A 28 -3.92 7.67 -16.62
N MET A 29 -4.81 7.20 -15.74
CA MET A 29 -6.04 6.55 -16.17
C MET A 29 -7.01 7.55 -16.78
N LYS A 30 -7.75 7.10 -17.80
CA LYS A 30 -8.83 7.89 -18.40
C LYS A 30 -9.89 8.18 -17.32
N PRO A 31 -10.43 9.41 -17.22
CA PRO A 31 -11.46 9.77 -16.23
C PRO A 31 -12.66 8.81 -16.21
N ARG A 32 -13.07 8.31 -17.39
CA ARG A 32 -14.13 7.29 -17.49
C ARG A 32 -13.80 6.01 -16.71
N LYS A 33 -12.57 5.50 -16.83
CA LYS A 33 -12.14 4.28 -16.13
C LYS A 33 -12.11 4.47 -14.62
N ILE A 34 -11.73 5.66 -14.16
CA ILE A 34 -11.77 6.03 -12.74
C ILE A 34 -13.21 6.01 -12.23
N LYS A 35 -14.14 6.64 -12.97
CA LYS A 35 -15.57 6.61 -12.63
C LYS A 35 -16.13 5.19 -12.57
N ASP A 36 -15.74 4.33 -13.52
CA ASP A 36 -16.16 2.93 -13.52
C ASP A 36 -15.66 2.21 -12.26
N ILE A 37 -14.38 2.40 -11.89
CA ILE A 37 -13.76 1.85 -10.67
C ILE A 37 -14.48 2.34 -9.40
N LEU A 38 -14.73 3.65 -9.29
CA LEU A 38 -15.43 4.25 -8.15
C LEU A 38 -16.87 3.73 -8.04
N SER A 39 -17.58 3.60 -9.17
CA SER A 39 -18.94 3.04 -9.18
C SER A 39 -18.98 1.59 -8.70
N SER A 40 -17.95 0.79 -9.03
CA SER A 40 -17.80 -0.58 -8.52
C SER A 40 -17.53 -0.57 -7.02
N LEU A 41 -16.64 0.30 -6.55
CA LEU A 41 -16.33 0.44 -5.14
C LEU A 41 -17.58 0.81 -4.33
N GLN A 42 -18.34 1.82 -4.77
CA GLN A 42 -19.57 2.24 -4.10
C GLN A 42 -20.60 1.11 -3.98
N LYS A 43 -20.78 0.31 -5.04
CA LYS A 43 -21.66 -0.88 -5.00
C LYS A 43 -21.17 -1.93 -4.00
N GLU A 44 -19.87 -2.21 -3.97
CA GLU A 44 -19.28 -3.16 -3.04
C GLU A 44 -19.40 -2.68 -1.58
N LEU A 45 -19.21 -1.39 -1.34
CA LEU A 45 -19.36 -0.76 -0.02
C LEU A 45 -20.82 -0.78 0.45
N ALA A 46 -21.78 -0.52 -0.45
CA ALA A 46 -23.21 -0.60 -0.13
C ALA A 46 -23.67 -2.03 0.18
N ALA A 47 -23.06 -3.03 -0.46
CA ALA A 47 -23.38 -4.44 -0.24
C ALA A 47 -22.67 -5.08 0.98
N SER A 48 -21.71 -4.38 1.60
CA SER A 48 -20.93 -4.90 2.73
C SER A 48 -21.30 -4.20 4.04
N SER A 49 -21.25 -4.94 5.14
CA SER A 49 -21.48 -4.38 6.48
C SER A 49 -20.45 -3.33 6.84
N ALA A 50 -20.86 -2.30 7.59
CA ALA A 50 -19.95 -1.26 8.09
C ALA A 50 -18.90 -1.82 9.05
N ASN A 51 -19.21 -2.94 9.71
CA ASN A 51 -18.34 -3.64 10.64
C ASN A 51 -17.99 -5.02 10.13
N GLU A 52 -16.74 -5.43 10.33
CA GLU A 52 -16.21 -6.74 9.92
C GLU A 52 -15.44 -7.40 11.05
N THR A 53 -15.53 -8.72 11.16
CA THR A 53 -14.75 -9.45 12.18
C THR A 53 -13.41 -9.91 11.60
N PHE A 54 -12.34 -9.49 12.23
CA PHE A 54 -10.96 -9.89 11.93
C PHE A 54 -10.39 -10.71 13.08
N THR A 55 -9.52 -11.65 12.76
CA THR A 55 -8.77 -12.41 13.78
C THR A 55 -7.35 -11.91 13.76
N ASP A 56 -6.93 -11.26 14.85
CA ASP A 56 -5.59 -10.74 14.96
C ASP A 56 -4.55 -11.86 15.08
N LYS A 57 -3.27 -11.53 14.94
CA LYS A 57 -2.13 -12.44 15.07
C LYS A 57 -2.13 -13.23 16.39
N LYS A 58 -2.79 -12.71 17.43
CA LYS A 58 -2.98 -13.37 18.74
C LYS A 58 -4.16 -14.34 18.79
N GLY A 59 -4.87 -14.56 17.68
CA GLY A 59 -6.08 -15.38 17.63
C GLY A 59 -7.34 -14.69 18.18
N GLN A 60 -7.26 -13.42 18.56
CA GLN A 60 -8.38 -12.67 19.13
C GLN A 60 -9.30 -12.15 18.02
N LYS A 61 -10.61 -12.31 18.20
CA LYS A 61 -11.61 -11.71 17.31
C LYS A 61 -11.77 -10.24 17.65
N VAL A 62 -11.56 -9.39 16.67
CA VAL A 62 -11.66 -7.93 16.76
C VAL A 62 -12.70 -7.47 15.75
N VAL A 63 -13.57 -6.56 16.16
CA VAL A 63 -14.51 -5.90 15.26
C VAL A 63 -13.80 -4.69 14.66
N LEU A 64 -13.72 -4.67 13.34
CA LEU A 64 -13.15 -3.58 12.56
C LEU A 64 -14.28 -2.73 12.00
N GLU A 65 -14.18 -1.42 12.20
CA GLU A 65 -15.08 -0.42 11.64
C GLU A 65 -14.49 0.13 10.35
N ARG A 66 -15.31 0.22 9.31
CA ARG A 66 -14.91 0.83 8.04
C ARG A 66 -14.51 2.29 8.25
N SER A 67 -13.37 2.65 7.69
CA SER A 67 -12.85 4.02 7.70
C SER A 67 -12.53 4.47 6.28
N LYS A 68 -12.39 5.78 6.13
CA LYS A 68 -12.00 6.48 4.91
C LYS A 68 -10.58 7.01 5.06
N PHE A 69 -9.91 7.34 3.97
CA PHE A 69 -8.56 7.91 4.08
C PHE A 69 -8.54 9.24 4.83
N SER A 70 -9.56 10.08 4.63
CA SER A 70 -9.72 11.38 5.29
C SER A 70 -9.92 11.29 6.81
N ALA A 71 -10.37 10.15 7.32
CA ALA A 71 -10.69 9.93 8.74
C ALA A 71 -9.56 9.24 9.52
N LEU A 72 -8.45 8.89 8.87
CA LEU A 72 -7.31 8.25 9.53
C LEU A 72 -6.49 9.26 10.34
N GLN A 73 -5.97 8.79 11.46
CA GLN A 73 -4.97 9.50 12.25
C GLN A 73 -3.57 9.02 11.89
N GLU A 74 -2.56 9.87 12.07
CA GLU A 74 -1.17 9.47 11.89
C GLU A 74 -0.82 8.31 12.83
N GLY A 75 -0.05 7.34 12.32
CA GLY A 75 0.28 6.12 13.05
C GLY A 75 -0.77 5.02 12.90
N LEU A 76 -0.86 4.15 13.91
CA LEU A 76 -1.69 2.94 13.86
C LEU A 76 -3.16 3.25 14.14
N ASN A 77 -4.03 2.96 13.18
CA ASN A 77 -5.47 3.09 13.33
C ASN A 77 -6.06 1.73 13.74
N VAL A 78 -6.09 1.49 15.05
CA VAL A 78 -6.59 0.24 15.64
C VAL A 78 -8.10 0.08 15.39
N ASN A 79 -8.56 -1.15 15.19
CA ASN A 79 -9.97 -1.48 14.94
C ASN A 79 -10.57 -0.79 13.71
N LYS A 80 -9.76 -0.30 12.78
CA LYS A 80 -10.22 0.28 11.51
C LYS A 80 -9.87 -0.63 10.34
N ILE A 81 -10.73 -0.59 9.31
CA ILE A 81 -10.48 -1.21 8.01
C ILE A 81 -10.65 -0.17 6.91
N LEU A 82 -9.64 -0.04 6.04
CA LEU A 82 -9.76 0.73 4.82
C LEU A 82 -10.16 -0.18 3.68
N ARG A 83 -11.04 0.28 2.79
CA ARG A 83 -11.38 -0.40 1.55
C ARG A 83 -11.19 0.55 0.39
N GLY A 84 -10.65 0.05 -0.70
CA GLY A 84 -10.46 0.85 -1.90
C GLY A 84 -10.16 -0.01 -3.12
N LYS A 85 -9.88 0.67 -4.23
CA LYS A 85 -9.54 0.03 -5.50
C LYS A 85 -8.12 0.38 -5.91
N VAL A 86 -7.39 -0.60 -6.44
CA VAL A 86 -6.05 -0.37 -6.97
C VAL A 86 -6.12 0.42 -8.27
N ILE A 87 -5.36 1.50 -8.36
CA ILE A 87 -5.34 2.39 -9.53
C ILE A 87 -4.00 2.40 -10.27
N CYS A 88 -2.90 2.05 -9.59
CA CYS A 88 -1.59 1.89 -10.22
C CYS A 88 -0.64 1.01 -9.40
N HIS A 89 0.50 0.69 -10.01
CA HIS A 89 1.68 0.16 -9.32
C HIS A 89 2.82 1.18 -9.37
N VAL A 90 3.61 1.24 -8.31
CA VAL A 90 4.86 1.98 -8.26
C VAL A 90 5.99 0.96 -8.16
N TYR A 91 6.78 0.85 -9.22
CA TYR A 91 7.88 -0.09 -9.27
C TYR A 91 9.20 0.61 -8.90
N CYS A 92 9.91 0.03 -7.95
CA CYS A 92 11.28 0.42 -7.58
C CYS A 92 12.06 -0.88 -7.33
N THR A 93 13.09 -1.12 -8.15
CA THR A 93 13.88 -2.36 -8.16
C THR A 93 14.52 -2.67 -6.82
N ASP A 94 14.88 -1.62 -6.08
CA ASP A 94 15.65 -1.71 -4.84
C ASP A 94 14.79 -1.42 -3.60
N SER A 95 13.48 -1.28 -3.79
CA SER A 95 12.55 -1.10 -2.69
C SER A 95 12.30 -2.43 -1.97
N PRO A 96 12.42 -2.48 -0.63
CA PRO A 96 12.06 -3.65 0.15
C PRO A 96 10.53 -3.86 0.25
N SER A 97 9.72 -2.92 -0.24
CA SER A 97 8.25 -3.00 -0.25
C SER A 97 7.69 -3.08 -1.67
N PHE A 98 6.61 -3.85 -1.81
CA PHE A 98 5.71 -3.79 -2.95
C PHE A 98 4.77 -2.58 -2.79
N THR A 99 4.81 -1.64 -3.74
CA THR A 99 4.08 -0.38 -3.65
C THR A 99 3.02 -0.26 -4.73
N PHE A 100 1.80 0.09 -4.33
CA PHE A 100 0.69 0.40 -5.24
C PHE A 100 -0.10 1.61 -4.74
N CYS A 101 -0.87 2.24 -5.62
CA CYS A 101 -1.80 3.29 -5.19
C CYS A 101 -3.23 2.75 -5.15
N MET A 102 -3.97 3.19 -4.14
CA MET A 102 -5.36 2.83 -3.91
C MET A 102 -6.21 4.09 -3.82
N ILE A 103 -7.43 4.02 -4.37
CA ILE A 103 -8.46 5.07 -4.26
C ILE A 103 -9.59 4.59 -3.36
N ASP A 104 -10.13 5.48 -2.52
CA ASP A 104 -11.32 5.24 -1.70
C ASP A 104 -12.59 5.86 -2.33
N GLU A 105 -13.72 5.82 -1.63
CA GLU A 105 -14.99 6.36 -2.11
C GLU A 105 -15.06 7.89 -2.19
N GLU A 106 -14.13 8.59 -1.54
CA GLU A 106 -14.02 10.06 -1.58
C GLU A 106 -13.05 10.54 -2.67
N GLU A 107 -12.67 9.64 -3.57
CA GLU A 107 -11.67 9.87 -4.62
C GLU A 107 -10.28 10.21 -4.05
N THR A 108 -10.05 9.96 -2.76
CA THR A 108 -8.74 10.18 -2.13
C THR A 108 -7.81 9.03 -2.53
N CYS A 109 -6.57 9.36 -2.92
CA CYS A 109 -5.60 8.38 -3.38
C CYS A 109 -4.35 8.38 -2.49
N PHE A 110 -4.07 7.24 -1.84
CA PHE A 110 -2.84 7.02 -1.08
C PHE A 110 -1.95 5.94 -1.69
N CYS A 111 -0.64 6.10 -1.52
CA CYS A 111 0.32 5.04 -1.76
C CYS A 111 0.27 4.02 -0.61
N VAL A 112 0.33 2.73 -0.93
CA VAL A 112 0.36 1.63 0.03
C VAL A 112 1.67 0.89 -0.14
N ASN A 113 2.47 0.82 0.93
CA ASN A 113 3.77 0.15 0.97
C ASN A 113 3.63 -1.17 1.72
N VAL A 114 3.65 -2.29 1.00
CA VAL A 114 3.52 -3.64 1.56
C VAL A 114 4.89 -4.27 1.73
N TYR A 115 5.26 -4.51 2.99
CA TYR A 115 6.51 -5.17 3.36
C TYR A 115 6.32 -6.67 3.50
N ASN A 116 7.44 -7.40 3.43
CA ASN A 116 7.48 -8.85 3.61
C ASN A 116 6.56 -9.63 2.63
N MET A 117 6.38 -9.08 1.44
CA MET A 117 5.64 -9.73 0.36
C MET A 117 6.63 -10.46 -0.56
N VAL A 118 6.30 -11.70 -0.94
CA VAL A 118 7.13 -12.47 -1.87
C VAL A 118 7.13 -11.83 -3.26
N GLN A 119 8.28 -11.84 -3.93
CA GLN A 119 8.39 -11.34 -5.30
C GLN A 119 7.45 -12.09 -6.25
N GLY A 120 6.89 -11.37 -7.22
CA GLY A 120 5.96 -11.92 -8.21
C GLY A 120 4.52 -12.13 -7.72
N LYS A 121 4.24 -11.88 -6.45
CA LYS A 121 2.87 -11.73 -5.92
C LYS A 121 2.55 -10.25 -5.74
N GLY A 122 1.27 -9.92 -5.83
CA GLY A 122 0.81 -8.54 -5.76
C GLY A 122 -0.68 -8.44 -5.96
N VAL A 123 -1.13 -7.20 -6.10
CA VAL A 123 -2.47 -6.86 -6.57
C VAL A 123 -2.37 -6.35 -8.01
N ILE A 124 -3.49 -6.26 -8.71
CA ILE A 124 -3.57 -5.67 -10.05
C ILE A 124 -4.54 -4.47 -10.07
N ILE A 125 -4.40 -3.59 -11.07
CA ILE A 125 -5.30 -2.44 -11.24
C ILE A 125 -6.75 -2.92 -11.36
N GLY A 126 -7.63 -2.33 -10.55
CA GLY A 126 -9.05 -2.66 -10.45
C GLY A 126 -9.41 -3.64 -9.33
N ASP A 127 -8.43 -4.28 -8.70
CA ASP A 127 -8.65 -5.13 -7.53
C ASP A 127 -9.25 -4.30 -6.38
N SER A 128 -10.20 -4.90 -5.67
CA SER A 128 -10.67 -4.39 -4.38
C SER A 128 -9.71 -4.82 -3.29
N VAL A 129 -9.14 -3.86 -2.56
CA VAL A 129 -8.22 -4.15 -1.46
C VAL A 129 -8.81 -3.63 -0.17
N ALA A 130 -8.78 -4.46 0.86
CA ALA A 130 -9.02 -4.05 2.23
C ALA A 130 -7.72 -4.10 3.05
N ILE A 131 -7.48 -3.11 3.89
CA ILE A 131 -6.30 -3.02 4.76
C ILE A 131 -6.78 -3.00 6.21
N TYR A 132 -6.43 -4.04 6.97
CA TYR A 132 -6.75 -4.15 8.39
C TYR A 132 -5.73 -3.38 9.25
N GLN A 133 -6.25 -2.54 10.15
CA GLN A 133 -5.47 -1.75 11.09
C GLN A 133 -4.36 -0.94 10.39
N PRO A 134 -4.73 -0.01 9.50
CA PRO A 134 -3.79 0.70 8.65
C PRO A 134 -2.87 1.62 9.47
N PHE A 135 -1.60 1.69 9.07
CA PHE A 135 -0.62 2.58 9.66
C PHE A 135 -0.37 3.76 8.72
N LEU A 136 -0.89 4.94 9.04
CA LEU A 136 -0.72 6.15 8.24
C LEU A 136 0.64 6.80 8.54
N GLN A 137 1.34 7.21 7.49
CA GLN A 137 2.58 7.99 7.59
C GLN A 137 2.46 9.26 6.76
N HIS A 138 2.86 10.39 7.33
CA HIS A 138 3.02 11.65 6.60
C HIS A 138 4.49 11.88 6.29
N PHE A 139 4.77 12.21 5.03
CA PHE A 139 6.10 12.58 4.56
C PHE A 139 6.09 14.06 4.19
N ASN A 140 7.06 14.78 4.73
CA ASN A 140 7.37 16.15 4.35
C ASN A 140 8.89 16.32 4.44
N PHE A 141 9.57 16.25 3.30
CA PHE A 141 11.03 16.38 3.25
C PHE A 141 11.49 17.05 1.96
N THR A 142 12.67 17.66 2.00
CA THR A 142 13.31 18.27 0.82
C THR A 142 14.53 17.47 0.41
N PHE A 143 14.68 17.20 -0.87
CA PHE A 143 15.82 16.48 -1.44
C PHE A 143 16.13 17.02 -2.84
N HIS A 144 17.39 17.36 -3.11
CA HIS A 144 17.83 18.01 -4.35
C HIS A 144 16.93 19.20 -4.77
N ASP A 145 16.72 20.13 -3.84
CA ASP A 145 15.92 21.35 -4.01
C ASP A 145 14.44 21.12 -4.38
N LYS A 146 13.94 19.92 -4.08
CA LYS A 146 12.55 19.53 -4.33
C LYS A 146 11.90 19.08 -3.04
N THR A 147 10.74 19.65 -2.75
CA THR A 147 9.97 19.33 -1.55
C THR A 147 8.92 18.28 -1.88
N PHE A 148 8.94 17.19 -1.13
CA PHE A 148 8.05 16.05 -1.26
C PHE A 148 7.09 16.02 -0.07
N ILE A 149 5.80 16.20 -0.35
CA ILE A 149 4.74 16.15 0.65
C ILE A 149 3.69 15.15 0.20
N PHE A 150 3.54 14.04 0.94
CA PHE A 150 2.54 13.02 0.65
C PHE A 150 2.27 12.14 1.87
N SER A 151 1.14 11.44 1.83
CA SER A 151 0.77 10.44 2.82
C SER A 151 0.90 9.02 2.24
N SER A 152 1.25 8.05 3.07
CA SER A 152 1.26 6.64 2.67
C SER A 152 0.72 5.73 3.77
N ILE A 153 0.17 4.59 3.37
CA ILE A 153 -0.19 3.52 4.29
C ILE A 153 0.94 2.49 4.32
N ARG A 154 1.50 2.25 5.50
CA ARG A 154 2.46 1.18 5.75
C ARG A 154 1.74 -0.10 6.13
N VAL A 155 2.06 -1.17 5.42
CA VAL A 155 1.54 -2.52 5.66
C VAL A 155 2.72 -3.44 5.96
N ASN A 156 2.85 -3.87 7.22
CA ASN A 156 4.02 -4.63 7.66
C ASN A 156 4.04 -6.08 7.14
N SER A 157 2.86 -6.63 6.85
CA SER A 157 2.71 -7.99 6.33
C SER A 157 1.53 -8.05 5.37
N PRO A 158 1.64 -8.80 4.25
CA PRO A 158 0.54 -8.95 3.32
C PRO A 158 -0.69 -9.64 3.94
N LEU A 159 -0.56 -10.32 5.09
CA LEU A 159 -1.70 -10.89 5.83
C LEU A 159 -2.67 -9.83 6.38
N GLN A 160 -2.25 -8.56 6.44
CA GLN A 160 -3.14 -7.45 6.77
C GLN A 160 -4.03 -7.04 5.59
N LEU A 161 -3.88 -7.69 4.44
CA LEU A 161 -4.64 -7.40 3.23
C LEU A 161 -5.70 -8.46 2.96
N GLU A 162 -6.81 -7.97 2.43
CA GLU A 162 -7.82 -8.76 1.75
C GLU A 162 -7.93 -8.26 0.31
N VAL A 163 -7.84 -9.15 -0.66
CA VAL A 163 -7.92 -8.81 -2.09
C VAL A 163 -9.14 -9.50 -2.68
N ASN A 164 -10.05 -8.73 -3.29
CA ASN A 164 -11.30 -9.22 -3.87
C ASN A 164 -12.09 -10.12 -2.90
N LYS A 165 -12.23 -9.68 -1.64
CA LYS A 165 -12.90 -10.40 -0.53
C LYS A 165 -12.22 -11.71 -0.11
N LYS A 166 -10.98 -11.95 -0.52
CA LYS A 166 -10.16 -13.10 -0.12
C LYS A 166 -8.99 -12.63 0.73
N LYS A 167 -8.87 -13.15 1.94
CA LYS A 167 -7.72 -12.91 2.81
C LYS A 167 -6.48 -13.54 2.20
N LEU A 168 -5.37 -12.82 2.21
CA LEU A 168 -4.09 -13.37 1.77
C LEU A 168 -3.54 -14.34 2.83
N GLY A 169 -2.98 -15.47 2.38
CA GLY A 169 -2.42 -16.49 3.26
C GLY A 169 -0.89 -16.40 3.39
N GLN A 170 -0.28 -17.42 4.00
CA GLN A 170 1.16 -17.44 4.24
C GLN A 170 1.98 -17.55 2.94
N GLU A 171 1.38 -18.03 1.86
CA GLU A 171 2.01 -18.20 0.55
C GLU A 171 2.47 -16.90 -0.12
N VAL A 172 1.96 -15.75 0.33
CA VAL A 172 2.37 -14.43 -0.18
C VAL A 172 3.45 -13.77 0.67
N ILE A 173 3.87 -14.40 1.78
CA ILE A 173 4.91 -13.87 2.67
C ILE A 173 6.28 -14.26 2.11
N ALA A 174 7.23 -13.32 2.12
CA ALA A 174 8.60 -13.61 1.75
C ALA A 174 9.28 -14.54 2.78
N ALA A 175 9.92 -15.60 2.30
CA ALA A 175 10.75 -16.45 3.16
C ALA A 175 12.06 -15.73 3.53
N PRO A 176 12.53 -15.82 4.78
CA PRO A 176 13.82 -15.27 5.16
C PRO A 176 14.93 -15.94 4.34
N ARG A 177 15.84 -15.14 3.75
CA ARG A 177 17.01 -15.64 3.02
C ARG A 177 18.27 -15.37 3.84
N LEU A 178 19.00 -16.42 4.18
CA LEU A 178 20.32 -16.33 4.79
C LEU A 178 21.38 -16.50 3.68
N SER A 179 22.24 -15.52 3.49
CA SER A 179 23.45 -15.65 2.67
C SER A 179 24.67 -15.73 3.60
N VAL A 180 25.46 -16.79 3.46
CA VAL A 180 26.71 -16.98 4.19
C VAL A 180 27.86 -16.81 3.20
N THR A 181 28.77 -15.89 3.50
CA THR A 181 30.02 -15.74 2.75
C THR A 181 31.15 -16.21 3.64
N LEU A 182 31.82 -17.30 3.25
CA LEU A 182 33.02 -17.76 3.92
C LEU A 182 34.17 -16.86 3.48
N LYS A 183 34.91 -16.28 4.44
CA LYS A 183 36.19 -15.64 4.15
C LYS A 183 37.25 -16.74 4.05
N SER A 184 37.97 -16.77 2.93
CA SER A 184 39.20 -17.53 2.79
C SER A 184 40.33 -16.71 3.41
N ASP A 185 41.13 -17.32 4.28
CA ASP A 185 42.34 -16.73 4.89
C ASP A 185 43.48 -16.56 3.88
#